data_AF-A0A1D2MHE6-F1
#
_entry.id   AF-A0A1D2MHE6-F1
#
_cell.length_a   1.000
_cell.length_b   1.000
_cell.length_c   1.000
_cell.angle_alpha   90.00
_cell.angle_beta   90.00
_cell.angle_gamma   90.00
#
_symmetry.space_group_name_H-M   'P 1'
#
loop_
_entity.id
_entity.type
_entity.pdbx_description
1 polymer ?
#
loop_
_entity_poly.entity_id
_entity_poly.type
_entity_poly.pdbx_seq_one_letter_code
_entity_poly.pdbx_strand_id
1 'polypeptide(L)'
;MDTCQEERECEYIKQNLPKLISLTTLNTSVLVMLLARGVISDNDMADLDAILNKAEKNRRFYDIIRTRPGNYDVLIDSMNQTCQNGVVAVLKKFYNPSFLSIFTTMEENTTIPKKKWHSIATGLQIPEEDIEDIQTAIKMDNLSKKDIFIKVLASWHQANDEDATVERLIDTLDGDNLKVCANSLRRRFKIMIPKNRRDFPSSKEQTNTKDQNPSSAKLPRKSNEKNEDDDDDEEEKLDKLVKAQNQFLLDKADELVELLDLNSTTIAKLLSKKVISKTDVSALDAIPNQLEKNRHFLVKILPSKHDYFTVFFNAMKDTAQSGVVAVLKKFYKTAK
;
A
#
# COMPACT_ATOMS: atom_id res chain seq x y z
N MET A 1 5.77 -19.09 21.76
CA MET A 1 4.82 -18.06 21.29
C MET A 1 3.99 -17.62 22.48
N ASP A 2 3.46 -16.40 22.46
CA ASP A 2 2.58 -15.88 23.51
C ASP A 2 1.21 -16.55 23.36
N THR A 3 0.84 -17.43 24.29
CA THR A 3 -0.43 -18.19 24.26
C THR A 3 -1.64 -17.25 24.19
N CYS A 4 -1.51 -16.02 24.70
CA CYS A 4 -2.53 -14.99 24.62
C CYS A 4 -2.78 -14.50 23.17
N GLN A 5 -1.79 -14.56 22.29
CA GLN A 5 -1.96 -14.17 20.89
C GLN A 5 -2.74 -15.24 20.10
N GLU A 6 -2.38 -16.50 20.26
CA GLU A 6 -3.01 -17.62 19.55
C GLU A 6 -4.50 -17.77 19.90
N GLU A 7 -4.85 -17.57 21.18
CA GLU A 7 -6.25 -17.57 21.64
C GLU A 7 -7.06 -16.44 20.98
N ARG A 8 -6.46 -15.24 20.85
CA ARG A 8 -7.10 -14.09 20.20
C ARG A 8 -7.30 -14.31 18.71
N GLU A 9 -6.32 -14.90 18.02
CA GLU A 9 -6.41 -15.28 16.61
C GLU A 9 -7.56 -16.28 16.38
N CYS A 10 -7.64 -17.31 17.23
CA CYS A 10 -8.68 -18.33 17.18
C CYS A 10 -10.08 -17.76 17.41
N GLU A 11 -10.22 -16.87 18.39
CA GLU A 11 -11.49 -16.20 18.68
C GLU A 11 -11.88 -15.24 17.55
N TYR A 12 -10.90 -14.56 16.93
CA TYR A 12 -11.16 -13.70 15.79
C TYR A 12 -11.68 -14.47 14.56
N ILE A 13 -11.10 -15.64 14.24
CA ILE A 13 -11.62 -16.52 13.18
C ILE A 13 -13.06 -16.90 13.50
N LYS A 14 -13.34 -17.27 14.76
CA LYS A 14 -14.67 -17.70 15.20
C LYS A 14 -15.71 -16.57 15.04
N GLN A 15 -15.37 -15.35 15.44
CA GLN A 15 -16.25 -14.17 15.30
C GLN A 15 -16.55 -13.83 13.83
N ASN A 16 -15.57 -14.02 12.95
CA ASN A 16 -15.70 -13.72 11.53
C ASN A 16 -16.06 -14.93 10.66
N LEU A 17 -16.33 -16.10 11.27
CA LEU A 17 -16.48 -17.37 10.58
C LEU A 17 -17.56 -17.35 9.48
N PRO A 18 -18.76 -16.75 9.65
CA PRO A 18 -19.75 -16.70 8.57
C PRO A 18 -19.24 -15.99 7.31
N LYS A 19 -18.50 -14.88 7.48
CA LYS A 19 -17.92 -14.10 6.39
C LYS A 19 -16.74 -14.81 5.76
N LEU A 20 -15.90 -15.46 6.56
CA LEU A 20 -14.78 -16.26 6.07
C LEU A 20 -15.28 -17.46 5.24
N ILE A 21 -16.33 -18.15 5.69
CA ILE A 21 -16.94 -19.28 4.95
C ILE A 21 -17.45 -18.82 3.58
N SER A 22 -18.11 -17.66 3.49
CA SER A 22 -18.69 -17.19 2.22
C SER A 22 -17.64 -16.69 1.24
N LEU A 23 -16.54 -16.10 1.72
CA LEU A 23 -15.46 -15.55 0.90
C LEU A 23 -14.44 -16.60 0.47
N THR A 24 -14.32 -17.71 1.20
CA THR A 24 -13.29 -18.72 0.94
C THR A 24 -13.66 -19.63 -0.23
N THR A 25 -12.69 -19.87 -1.11
CA THR A 25 -12.73 -20.90 -2.14
C THR A 25 -11.55 -21.85 -1.94
N LEU A 26 -11.79 -22.98 -1.28
CA LEU A 26 -10.79 -24.03 -1.07
C LEU A 26 -10.51 -24.79 -2.36
N ASN A 27 -9.60 -24.26 -3.17
CA ASN A 27 -9.03 -24.97 -4.30
C ASN A 27 -7.82 -25.80 -3.88
N THR A 28 -7.40 -26.74 -4.74
CA THR A 28 -6.26 -27.63 -4.51
C THR A 28 -4.98 -26.85 -4.20
N SER A 29 -4.76 -25.68 -4.82
CA SER A 29 -3.56 -24.85 -4.58
C SER A 29 -3.47 -24.36 -3.14
N VAL A 30 -4.58 -23.89 -2.55
CA VAL A 30 -4.61 -23.46 -1.13
C VAL A 30 -4.23 -24.62 -0.22
N LEU A 31 -4.86 -25.78 -0.43
CA LEU A 31 -4.65 -26.96 0.41
C LEU A 31 -3.22 -27.50 0.28
N VAL A 32 -2.68 -27.58 -0.93
CA VAL A 32 -1.28 -28.00 -1.17
C VAL A 32 -0.30 -27.02 -0.51
N MET A 33 -0.53 -25.70 -0.57
CA MET A 33 0.33 -24.73 0.13
C MET A 33 0.30 -24.92 1.65
N LEU A 34 -0.87 -25.17 2.22
CA LEU A 34 -1.03 -25.36 3.67
C LEU A 34 -0.45 -26.71 4.11
N LEU A 35 -0.58 -27.76 3.29
CA LEU A 35 0.02 -29.06 3.52
C LEU A 35 1.56 -28.97 3.48
N ALA A 36 2.12 -28.33 2.45
CA ALA A 36 3.56 -28.13 2.31
C ALA A 36 4.18 -27.32 3.47
N ARG A 37 3.38 -26.47 4.11
CA ARG A 37 3.79 -25.69 5.30
C ARG A 37 3.46 -26.38 6.62
N GLY A 38 2.94 -27.61 6.61
CA GLY A 38 2.58 -28.38 7.80
C GLY A 38 1.36 -27.82 8.57
N VAL A 39 0.61 -26.91 7.96
CA VAL A 39 -0.60 -26.34 8.57
C VAL A 39 -1.75 -27.32 8.55
N ILE A 40 -1.90 -28.10 7.48
CA ILE A 40 -2.81 -29.24 7.39
C ILE A 40 -2.01 -30.53 7.16
N SER A 41 -2.57 -31.68 7.50
CA SER A 41 -2.00 -33.02 7.24
C SER A 41 -2.73 -33.70 6.09
N ASP A 42 -2.18 -34.81 5.59
CA ASP A 42 -2.83 -35.62 4.54
C ASP A 42 -4.21 -36.12 4.98
N ASN A 43 -4.38 -36.44 6.26
CA ASN A 43 -5.67 -36.86 6.82
C ASN A 43 -6.70 -35.73 6.76
N ASP A 44 -6.30 -34.48 7.07
CA ASP A 44 -7.23 -33.35 6.96
C ASP A 44 -7.62 -33.09 5.50
N MET A 45 -6.68 -33.29 4.57
CA MET A 45 -6.95 -33.13 3.15
C MET A 45 -7.98 -34.16 2.68
N ALA A 46 -7.81 -35.43 3.05
CA ALA A 46 -8.77 -36.49 2.77
C ALA A 46 -10.14 -36.21 3.43
N ASP A 47 -10.17 -35.76 4.69
CA ASP A 47 -11.38 -35.36 5.40
C ASP A 47 -12.11 -34.22 4.67
N LEU A 48 -11.37 -33.21 4.22
CA LEU A 48 -11.92 -32.06 3.49
C LEU A 48 -12.43 -32.45 2.10
N ASP A 49 -11.78 -33.40 1.42
CA ASP A 49 -12.20 -33.87 0.10
C ASP A 49 -13.44 -34.78 0.14
N ALA A 50 -13.69 -35.45 1.27
CA ALA A 50 -14.93 -36.19 1.49
C ALA A 50 -16.18 -35.30 1.64
N ILE A 51 -16.02 -33.99 1.92
CA ILE A 51 -17.14 -33.06 2.14
C ILE A 51 -17.57 -32.41 0.82
N LEU A 52 -18.75 -32.80 0.32
CA LEU A 52 -19.31 -32.28 -0.94
C LEU A 52 -19.86 -30.85 -0.81
N ASN A 53 -20.39 -30.47 0.35
CA ASN A 53 -20.97 -29.14 0.56
C ASN A 53 -19.86 -28.10 0.77
N LYS A 54 -19.79 -27.09 -0.12
CA LYS A 54 -18.76 -26.04 -0.06
C LYS A 54 -18.72 -25.30 1.30
N ALA A 55 -19.87 -24.91 1.84
CA ALA A 55 -19.93 -24.14 3.08
C ALA A 55 -19.47 -24.99 4.28
N GLU A 56 -19.87 -26.26 4.31
CA GLU A 56 -19.42 -27.20 5.35
C GLU A 56 -17.94 -27.53 5.22
N LYS A 57 -17.43 -27.71 4.00
CA LYS A 57 -15.99 -27.91 3.74
C LYS A 57 -15.18 -26.72 4.24
N ASN A 58 -15.62 -25.50 3.93
CA ASN A 58 -14.98 -24.26 4.41
C ASN A 58 -15.05 -24.14 5.93
N ARG A 59 -16.18 -24.50 6.56
CA ARG A 59 -16.31 -24.52 8.01
C ARG A 59 -15.32 -25.48 8.65
N ARG A 60 -15.30 -26.74 8.19
CA ARG A 60 -14.38 -27.78 8.68
C ARG A 60 -12.93 -27.36 8.54
N PHE A 61 -12.58 -26.72 7.42
CA PHE A 61 -11.26 -26.16 7.20
C PHE A 61 -10.86 -25.14 8.28
N TYR A 62 -11.72 -24.16 8.60
CA TYR A 62 -11.41 -23.19 9.65
C TYR A 62 -11.35 -23.80 11.05
N ASP A 63 -12.13 -24.85 11.32
CA ASP A 63 -12.01 -25.60 12.57
C ASP A 63 -10.64 -26.28 12.68
N ILE A 64 -10.13 -26.87 11.58
CA ILE A 64 -8.76 -27.43 11.55
C ILE A 64 -7.73 -26.32 11.82
N ILE A 65 -7.81 -25.18 11.14
CA ILE A 65 -6.85 -24.08 11.34
C ILE A 65 -6.82 -23.61 12.80
N ARG A 66 -8.00 -23.46 13.43
CA ARG A 66 -8.12 -22.99 14.83
C ARG A 66 -7.55 -23.98 15.84
N THR A 67 -7.42 -25.26 15.51
CA THR A 67 -6.83 -26.26 16.42
C THR A 67 -5.31 -26.26 16.42
N ARG A 68 -4.67 -25.51 15.52
CA ARG A 68 -3.22 -25.59 15.28
C ARG A 68 -2.55 -24.24 15.53
N PRO A 69 -1.74 -24.12 16.59
CA PRO A 69 -1.12 -22.86 16.96
C PRO A 69 -0.11 -22.38 15.90
N GLY A 70 0.08 -21.06 15.83
CA GLY A 70 1.11 -20.44 14.98
C GLY A 70 0.81 -20.41 13.47
N ASN A 71 -0.39 -20.79 13.03
CA ASN A 71 -0.71 -20.93 11.61
C ASN A 71 -1.48 -19.75 11.00
N TYR A 72 -1.80 -18.72 11.79
CA TYR A 72 -2.60 -17.59 11.32
C TYR A 72 -1.88 -16.78 10.22
N ASP A 73 -0.59 -16.47 10.40
CA ASP A 73 0.25 -15.83 9.39
C ASP A 73 0.33 -16.67 8.11
N VAL A 74 0.51 -17.98 8.27
CA VAL A 74 0.61 -18.91 7.14
C VAL A 74 -0.70 -18.98 6.37
N LEU A 75 -1.84 -19.00 7.07
CA LEU A 75 -3.17 -18.93 6.47
C LEU A 75 -3.31 -17.67 5.62
N ILE A 76 -2.96 -16.49 6.16
CA ILE A 76 -3.03 -15.23 5.41
C ILE A 76 -2.16 -15.27 4.17
N ASP A 77 -0.91 -15.72 4.30
CA ASP A 77 0.02 -15.83 3.18
C ASP A 77 -0.52 -16.73 2.07
N SER A 78 -1.06 -17.90 2.42
CA SER A 78 -1.63 -18.85 1.47
C SER A 78 -2.90 -18.29 0.79
N MET A 79 -3.76 -17.60 1.55
CA MET A 79 -4.93 -16.93 0.98
C MET A 79 -4.53 -15.79 0.04
N ASN A 80 -3.47 -15.05 0.37
CA ASN A 80 -2.93 -13.98 -0.46
C ASN A 80 -2.29 -14.50 -1.76
N GLN A 81 -1.52 -15.59 -1.69
CA GLN A 81 -0.91 -16.23 -2.87
C GLN A 81 -1.94 -16.85 -3.83
N THR A 82 -3.11 -17.21 -3.32
CA THR A 82 -4.22 -17.77 -4.11
C THR A 82 -5.27 -16.73 -4.47
N CYS A 83 -4.93 -15.44 -4.36
CA CYS A 83 -5.76 -14.30 -4.73
C CYS A 83 -7.12 -14.23 -4.02
N GLN A 84 -7.23 -14.79 -2.81
CA GLN A 84 -8.45 -14.71 -1.99
C GLN A 84 -8.48 -13.41 -1.18
N ASN A 85 -8.42 -12.28 -1.89
CA ASN A 85 -8.24 -10.95 -1.31
C ASN A 85 -9.32 -10.60 -0.26
N GLY A 86 -10.57 -11.05 -0.47
CA GLY A 86 -11.65 -10.85 0.50
C GLY A 86 -11.40 -11.55 1.84
N VAL A 87 -10.88 -12.78 1.82
CA VAL A 87 -10.49 -13.52 3.03
C VAL A 87 -9.32 -12.83 3.72
N VAL A 88 -8.31 -12.44 2.95
CA VAL A 88 -7.13 -11.73 3.46
C VAL A 88 -7.52 -10.42 4.13
N ALA A 89 -8.43 -9.63 3.55
CA ALA A 89 -8.89 -8.39 4.14
C ALA A 89 -9.56 -8.61 5.50
N VAL A 90 -10.39 -9.65 5.63
CA VAL A 90 -11.01 -10.02 6.91
C VAL A 90 -9.94 -10.43 7.92
N LEU A 91 -9.03 -11.33 7.57
CA LEU A 91 -8.00 -11.83 8.50
C LEU A 91 -6.99 -10.73 8.90
N LYS A 92 -6.60 -9.84 7.98
CA LYS A 92 -5.67 -8.74 8.30
C LYS A 92 -6.26 -7.70 9.24
N LYS A 93 -7.59 -7.56 9.33
CA LYS A 93 -8.23 -6.69 10.33
C LYS A 93 -7.93 -7.13 11.77
N PHE A 94 -7.56 -8.40 12.01
CA PHE A 94 -7.04 -8.84 13.31
C PHE A 94 -5.73 -8.17 13.70
N TYR A 95 -4.83 -8.00 12.73
CA TYR A 95 -3.53 -7.36 12.92
C TYR A 95 -3.62 -5.85 13.05
N ASN A 96 -4.81 -5.27 12.89
CA ASN A 96 -4.99 -3.86 13.17
C ASN A 96 -4.80 -3.68 14.68
N PRO A 97 -3.65 -3.16 15.12
CA PRO A 97 -3.34 -3.14 16.53
C PRO A 97 -4.36 -2.24 17.22
N SER A 98 -4.83 -2.63 18.39
CA SER A 98 -5.70 -1.74 19.16
C SER A 98 -5.03 -0.38 19.29
N PHE A 99 -5.81 0.70 19.19
CA PHE A 99 -5.26 2.06 19.34
C PHE A 99 -4.44 2.19 20.64
N LEU A 100 -4.81 1.44 21.67
CA LEU A 100 -4.07 1.34 22.91
C LEU A 100 -2.68 0.71 22.73
N SER A 101 -2.56 -0.40 22.00
CA SER A 101 -1.27 -1.02 21.69
C SER A 101 -0.37 -0.08 20.86
N ILE A 102 -0.94 0.60 19.87
CA ILE A 102 -0.23 1.60 19.06
C ILE A 102 0.28 2.73 19.97
N PHE A 103 -0.60 3.30 20.79
CA PHE A 103 -0.26 4.39 21.71
C PHE A 103 0.79 3.97 22.74
N THR A 104 0.65 2.80 23.37
CA THR A 104 1.64 2.29 24.33
C THR A 104 2.99 2.11 23.67
N THR A 105 3.04 1.53 22.46
CA THR A 105 4.29 1.37 21.69
C THR A 105 4.92 2.72 21.35
N MET A 106 4.09 3.71 21.03
CA MET A 106 4.51 5.08 20.76
C MET A 106 5.13 5.78 21.98
N GLU A 107 4.67 5.44 23.19
CA GLU A 107 5.15 6.00 24.47
C GLU A 107 6.32 5.22 25.10
N GLU A 108 6.49 3.93 24.79
CA GLU A 108 7.46 3.02 25.43
C GLU A 108 8.91 3.55 25.47
N ASN A 109 9.34 4.28 24.44
CA ASN A 109 10.72 4.76 24.31
C ASN A 109 10.84 6.28 24.25
N THR A 110 9.72 7.00 24.32
CA THR A 110 9.66 8.44 24.03
C THR A 110 8.31 9.01 24.45
N THR A 111 8.29 10.12 25.17
CA THR A 111 7.06 10.87 25.39
C THR A 111 6.67 11.67 24.16
N ILE A 112 5.57 11.30 23.51
CA ILE A 112 5.01 12.12 22.44
C ILE A 112 4.53 13.44 23.04
N PRO A 113 4.94 14.60 22.49
CA PRO A 113 4.47 15.87 23.00
C PRO A 113 2.96 16.00 22.79
N LYS A 114 2.20 16.31 23.86
CA LYS A 114 0.74 16.53 23.76
C LYS A 114 0.40 17.49 22.62
N LYS A 115 1.19 18.57 22.42
CA LYS A 115 1.00 19.57 21.35
C LYS A 115 1.12 19.07 19.90
N LYS A 116 1.65 17.87 19.67
CA LYS A 116 1.84 17.32 18.31
C LYS A 116 0.61 16.59 17.76
N TRP A 117 -0.45 16.40 18.56
CA TRP A 117 -1.63 15.66 18.13
C TRP A 117 -2.27 16.24 16.87
N HIS A 118 -2.32 17.57 16.74
CA HIS A 118 -2.98 18.24 15.62
C HIS A 118 -2.21 18.04 14.31
N SER A 119 -0.89 18.22 14.31
CA SER A 119 -0.07 18.01 13.11
C SER A 119 -0.12 16.56 12.64
N ILE A 120 -0.16 15.62 13.59
CA ILE A 120 -0.34 14.19 13.29
C ILE A 120 -1.72 13.93 12.69
N ALA A 121 -2.79 14.47 13.29
CA ALA A 121 -4.16 14.33 12.79
C ALA A 121 -4.30 14.84 11.34
N THR A 122 -3.77 16.04 11.06
CA THR A 122 -3.74 16.61 9.71
C THR A 122 -2.91 15.75 8.74
N GLY A 123 -1.73 15.27 9.17
CA GLY A 123 -0.89 14.39 8.34
C GLY A 123 -1.52 13.02 8.06
N LEU A 124 -2.39 12.55 8.96
CA LEU A 124 -3.22 11.36 8.77
C LEU A 124 -4.46 11.61 7.90
N GLN A 125 -4.68 12.85 7.43
CA GLN A 125 -5.83 13.23 6.61
C GLN A 125 -7.18 12.95 7.30
N ILE A 126 -7.24 13.20 8.61
CA ILE A 126 -8.51 13.21 9.35
C ILE A 126 -9.34 14.43 8.86
N PRO A 127 -10.64 14.28 8.59
CA PRO A 127 -11.52 15.40 8.24
C PRO A 127 -11.43 16.55 9.25
N GLU A 128 -11.50 17.80 8.77
CA GLU A 128 -11.38 18.98 9.66
C GLU A 128 -12.48 19.00 10.73
N GLU A 129 -13.69 18.54 10.41
CA GLU A 129 -14.81 18.38 11.36
C GLU A 129 -14.44 17.46 12.55
N ASP A 130 -13.78 16.34 12.29
CA ASP A 130 -13.32 15.42 13.33
C ASP A 130 -12.16 16.04 14.15
N ILE A 131 -11.30 16.84 13.51
CA ILE A 131 -10.22 17.56 14.21
C ILE A 131 -10.80 18.63 15.14
N GLU A 132 -11.82 19.37 14.70
CA GLU A 132 -12.54 20.36 15.50
C GLU A 132 -13.24 19.70 16.70
N ASP A 133 -13.85 18.53 16.51
CA ASP A 133 -14.48 17.75 17.58
C ASP A 133 -13.44 17.30 18.63
N ILE A 134 -12.28 16.80 18.20
CA ILE A 134 -11.18 16.45 19.11
C ILE A 134 -10.68 17.70 19.85
N GLN A 135 -10.51 18.82 19.15
CA GLN A 135 -10.07 20.09 19.73
C GLN A 135 -11.06 20.62 20.77
N THR A 136 -12.37 20.45 20.52
CA THR A 136 -13.45 20.80 21.45
C THR A 136 -13.42 19.91 22.69
N ALA A 137 -13.30 18.59 22.52
CA ALA A 137 -13.19 17.65 23.64
C ALA A 137 -11.95 17.92 24.52
N ILE A 138 -10.82 18.32 23.92
CA ILE A 138 -9.62 18.72 24.68
C ILE A 138 -9.91 19.93 25.60
N LYS A 139 -10.70 20.90 25.12
CA LYS A 139 -11.04 22.11 25.87
C LYS A 139 -12.10 21.84 26.95
N MET A 140 -13.10 21.02 26.65
CA MET A 140 -14.23 20.77 27.55
C MET A 140 -13.92 19.71 28.61
N ASP A 141 -13.27 18.60 28.22
CA ASP A 141 -13.12 17.41 29.07
C ASP A 141 -11.72 17.29 29.69
N ASN A 142 -10.83 18.24 29.42
CA ASN A 142 -9.42 18.23 29.86
C ASN A 142 -8.72 16.88 29.57
N LEU A 143 -8.88 16.38 28.34
CA LEU A 143 -8.42 15.05 27.97
C LEU A 143 -6.94 14.82 28.29
N SER A 144 -6.65 13.60 28.78
CA SER A 144 -5.28 13.17 28.98
C SER A 144 -4.56 13.03 27.62
N LYS A 145 -3.22 13.05 27.63
CA LYS A 145 -2.45 12.82 26.40
C LYS A 145 -2.85 11.52 25.72
N LYS A 146 -3.03 10.46 26.51
CA LYS A 146 -3.47 9.15 26.03
C LYS A 146 -4.80 9.26 25.30
N ASP A 147 -5.81 9.85 25.93
CA ASP A 147 -7.16 9.90 25.37
C ASP A 147 -7.23 10.72 24.09
N ILE A 148 -6.41 11.77 23.98
CA ILE A 148 -6.28 12.56 22.75
C ILE A 148 -5.77 11.70 21.60
N PHE A 149 -4.64 11.00 21.79
CA PHE A 149 -4.06 10.19 20.72
C PHE A 149 -4.93 8.98 20.37
N ILE A 150 -5.64 8.40 21.35
CA ILE A 150 -6.62 7.35 21.08
C ILE A 150 -7.78 7.88 20.22
N LYS A 151 -8.31 9.07 20.52
CA LYS A 151 -9.33 9.71 19.68
C LYS A 151 -8.83 10.02 18.27
N VAL A 152 -7.61 10.54 18.13
CA VAL A 152 -6.97 10.78 16.81
C VAL A 152 -6.89 9.48 16.00
N LEU A 153 -6.40 8.39 16.60
CA LEU A 153 -6.29 7.11 15.91
C LEU A 153 -7.67 6.53 15.55
N ALA A 154 -8.68 6.72 16.40
CA ALA A 154 -10.04 6.28 16.15
C ALA A 154 -10.71 7.06 15.01
N SER A 155 -10.64 8.39 15.01
CA SER A 155 -11.19 9.23 13.93
C SER A 155 -10.47 8.95 12.60
N TRP A 156 -9.15 8.77 12.62
CA TRP A 156 -8.41 8.37 11.42
C TRP A 156 -8.86 7.02 10.87
N HIS A 157 -9.04 6.01 11.72
CA HIS A 157 -9.53 4.70 11.32
C HIS A 157 -10.94 4.75 10.75
N GLN A 158 -11.83 5.55 11.34
CA GLN A 158 -13.19 5.76 10.86
C GLN A 158 -13.22 6.45 9.48
N ALA A 159 -12.40 7.49 9.29
CA ALA A 159 -12.37 8.27 8.06
C ALA A 159 -11.72 7.53 6.88
N ASN A 160 -10.79 6.60 7.14
CA ASN A 160 -9.93 6.02 6.12
C ASN A 160 -10.03 4.48 5.98
N ASP A 161 -10.83 3.76 6.79
CA ASP A 161 -11.01 2.29 6.88
C ASP A 161 -9.83 1.44 6.36
N GLU A 162 -9.75 1.21 5.03
CA GLU A 162 -8.74 0.38 4.39
C GLU A 162 -7.34 1.02 4.32
N ASP A 163 -7.25 2.35 4.26
CA ASP A 163 -5.98 3.11 4.20
C ASP A 163 -5.40 3.40 5.59
N ALA A 164 -6.15 3.12 6.66
CA ALA A 164 -5.72 3.31 8.04
C ALA A 164 -4.73 2.23 8.52
N THR A 165 -3.52 2.26 7.98
CA THR A 165 -2.44 1.28 8.19
C THR A 165 -1.32 1.81 9.10
N VAL A 166 -0.70 0.95 9.91
CA VAL A 166 0.41 1.35 10.80
C VAL A 166 1.58 1.97 10.03
N GLU A 167 1.83 1.51 8.80
CA GLU A 167 2.78 2.08 7.86
C GLU A 167 2.51 3.57 7.59
N ARG A 168 1.25 3.93 7.34
CA ARG A 168 0.85 5.31 7.10
C ARG A 168 1.04 6.17 8.34
N LEU A 169 0.72 5.64 9.52
CA LEU A 169 0.99 6.32 10.79
C LEU A 169 2.49 6.56 11.01
N ILE A 170 3.33 5.55 10.73
CA ILE A 170 4.79 5.65 10.81
C ILE A 170 5.32 6.75 9.91
N ASP A 171 4.84 6.82 8.67
CA ASP A 171 5.22 7.84 7.69
C ASP A 171 4.84 9.24 8.17
N THR A 172 3.64 9.41 8.73
CA THR A 172 3.20 10.68 9.31
C THR A 172 4.07 11.08 10.51
N LEU A 173 4.37 10.15 11.41
CA LEU A 173 5.23 10.41 12.56
C LEU A 173 6.65 10.82 12.15
N ASP A 174 7.22 10.18 11.12
CA ASP A 174 8.52 10.57 10.57
C ASP A 174 8.49 11.99 9.98
N GLY A 175 7.45 12.33 9.21
CA GLY A 175 7.25 13.68 8.67
C GLY A 175 7.12 14.74 9.76
N ASP A 176 6.61 14.35 10.93
CA ASP A 176 6.44 15.23 12.09
C ASP A 176 7.66 15.29 13.03
N ASN A 177 8.79 14.71 12.61
CA ASN A 177 10.04 14.57 13.36
C ASN A 177 9.94 13.69 14.63
N LEU A 178 9.02 12.74 14.68
CA LEU A 178 8.83 11.78 15.77
C LEU A 178 9.46 10.41 15.45
N LYS A 179 10.71 10.44 14.95
CA LYS A 179 11.45 9.26 14.45
C LYS A 179 11.57 8.14 15.47
N VAL A 180 11.68 8.46 16.77
CA VAL A 180 11.81 7.44 17.82
C VAL A 180 10.49 6.66 18.00
N CYS A 181 9.34 7.34 17.93
CA CYS A 181 8.03 6.68 18.00
C CYS A 181 7.81 5.83 16.74
N ALA A 182 8.09 6.38 15.57
CA ALA A 182 8.03 5.67 14.30
C ALA A 182 8.89 4.39 14.31
N ASN A 183 10.13 4.48 14.82
CA ASN A 183 11.02 3.32 14.95
C ASN A 183 10.54 2.28 15.97
N SER A 184 9.89 2.71 17.05
CA SER A 184 9.28 1.80 18.04
C SER A 184 8.14 1.00 17.40
N LEU A 185 7.27 1.68 16.63
CA LEU A 185 6.19 1.02 15.87
C LEU A 185 6.77 0.07 14.82
N ARG A 186 7.78 0.48 14.04
CA ARG A 186 8.44 -0.39 13.05
C ARG A 186 8.95 -1.68 13.67
N ARG A 187 9.62 -1.59 14.83
CA ARG A 187 10.15 -2.74 15.54
C ARG A 187 9.04 -3.65 16.06
N ARG A 188 8.01 -3.07 16.69
CA ARG A 188 6.90 -3.82 17.29
C ARG A 188 6.07 -4.56 16.24
N PHE A 189 5.80 -3.91 15.11
CA PHE A 189 4.96 -4.45 14.04
C PHE A 189 5.75 -5.06 12.88
N LYS A 190 7.07 -5.21 13.03
CA LYS A 190 7.98 -5.81 12.04
C LYS A 190 7.88 -5.17 10.63
N ILE A 191 7.62 -3.87 10.58
CA ILE A 191 7.48 -3.12 9.32
C ILE A 191 8.88 -2.75 8.79
N MET A 192 9.20 -3.18 7.58
CA MET A 192 10.50 -2.92 6.94
C MET A 192 10.61 -1.49 6.41
N ILE A 193 11.74 -0.80 6.68
CA ILE A 193 12.04 0.51 6.09
C ILE A 193 12.47 0.33 4.63
N PRO A 194 11.80 0.95 3.64
CA PRO A 194 12.30 0.99 2.28
C PRO A 194 13.62 1.78 2.25
N LYS A 195 14.72 1.15 1.80
CA LYS A 195 16.09 1.70 1.87
C LYS A 195 16.34 3.01 1.09
N ASN A 196 15.38 3.55 0.34
CA ASN A 196 15.57 4.66 -0.60
C ASN A 196 14.93 6.00 -0.19
N ARG A 197 14.57 6.21 1.09
CA ARG A 197 13.92 7.46 1.55
C ARG A 197 14.85 8.36 2.38
N ARG A 198 16.13 8.43 2.03
CA ARG A 198 17.03 9.48 2.53
C ARG A 198 16.96 10.63 1.52
N ASP A 199 16.90 11.84 2.03
CA ASP A 199 16.98 13.11 1.28
C ASP A 199 15.63 13.69 0.86
N PHE A 200 14.86 14.15 1.86
CA PHE A 200 13.99 15.31 1.69
C PHE A 200 14.71 16.54 2.30
N PRO A 201 14.86 17.65 1.56
CA PRO A 201 15.39 18.89 2.13
C PRO A 201 14.46 19.41 3.22
N SER A 202 15.02 19.69 4.40
CA SER A 202 14.33 20.28 5.53
C SER A 202 13.94 21.73 5.22
N SER A 203 12.65 22.01 5.06
CA SER A 203 12.13 23.37 4.91
C SER A 203 12.28 24.16 6.21
N LYS A 204 13.32 25.01 6.28
CA LYS A 204 13.36 26.17 7.17
C LYS A 204 13.59 27.40 6.31
N GLU A 205 12.53 28.14 6.03
CA GLU A 205 12.65 29.58 5.79
C GLU A 205 11.38 30.27 6.29
N GLN A 206 11.53 30.91 7.45
CA GLN A 206 10.65 31.97 7.93
C GLN A 206 11.41 33.28 7.68
N THR A 207 10.81 34.22 6.96
CA THR A 207 11.06 35.64 7.20
C THR A 207 9.77 36.45 7.10
N ASN A 208 9.50 37.14 8.21
CA ASN A 208 8.53 38.22 8.37
C ASN A 208 8.74 39.34 7.34
N THR A 209 7.64 40.02 6.99
CA THR A 209 7.69 41.45 6.64
C THR A 209 6.42 42.15 7.13
N LYS A 210 6.62 43.21 7.91
CA LYS A 210 5.63 44.24 8.26
C LYS A 210 6.15 45.57 7.72
N ASP A 211 5.21 46.39 7.25
CA ASP A 211 5.34 47.63 6.47
C ASP A 211 6.35 48.67 6.96
N GLN A 212 6.97 49.40 6.01
CA GLN A 212 6.78 50.86 5.79
C GLN A 212 7.69 51.38 4.66
N ASN A 213 7.16 52.32 3.87
CA ASN A 213 7.76 53.05 2.74
C ASN A 213 7.68 54.57 3.05
N PRO A 214 8.19 55.54 2.24
CA PRO A 214 9.36 55.58 1.34
C PRO A 214 10.27 56.82 1.61
N SER A 215 11.52 56.83 1.11
CA SER A 215 12.10 58.06 0.49
C SER A 215 13.41 57.78 -0.26
N SER A 216 13.38 58.11 -1.55
CA SER A 216 14.40 58.78 -2.38
C SER A 216 15.87 58.32 -2.40
N ALA A 217 16.23 57.87 -3.61
CA ALA A 217 17.45 58.22 -4.37
C ALA A 217 18.67 57.26 -4.35
N LYS A 218 19.18 57.10 -5.58
CA LYS A 218 20.45 56.54 -6.06
C LYS A 218 20.53 55.03 -6.30
N LEU A 219 20.26 54.71 -7.57
CA LEU A 219 20.80 53.57 -8.34
C LEU A 219 22.29 53.33 -8.04
N PRO A 220 22.66 52.05 -7.91
CA PRO A 220 23.70 51.52 -8.78
C PRO A 220 23.19 50.29 -9.55
N ARG A 221 23.53 50.25 -10.84
CA ARG A 221 23.41 49.07 -11.70
C ARG A 221 24.12 47.89 -11.04
N LYS A 222 23.37 46.87 -10.64
CA LYS A 222 23.85 45.49 -10.54
C LYS A 222 23.20 44.70 -11.68
N SER A 223 24.06 44.14 -12.51
CA SER A 223 23.76 43.15 -13.53
C SER A 223 23.03 41.96 -12.90
N ASN A 224 21.82 41.71 -13.38
CA ASN A 224 21.15 40.41 -13.23
C ASN A 224 21.89 39.42 -14.13
N GLU A 225 22.72 38.57 -13.52
CA GLU A 225 23.02 37.26 -14.08
C GLU A 225 21.76 36.40 -13.89
N LYS A 226 21.18 36.03 -15.03
CA LYS A 226 20.18 34.97 -15.13
C LYS A 226 20.87 33.65 -14.80
N ASN A 227 20.47 32.99 -13.72
CA ASN A 227 20.66 31.55 -13.59
C ASN A 227 19.56 30.89 -14.45
N GLU A 228 19.89 30.57 -15.69
CA GLU A 228 19.05 29.81 -16.63
C GLU A 228 19.60 28.39 -16.86
N ASP A 229 20.55 27.92 -16.04
CA ASP A 229 21.32 26.68 -16.30
C ASP A 229 20.85 25.44 -15.52
N ASP A 230 19.80 25.51 -14.69
CA ASP A 230 19.36 24.35 -13.87
C ASP A 230 18.21 23.52 -14.49
N ASP A 231 17.53 24.00 -15.54
CA ASP A 231 16.39 23.30 -16.15
C ASP A 231 16.81 22.23 -17.19
N ASP A 232 17.97 22.40 -17.84
CA ASP A 232 18.47 21.48 -18.87
C ASP A 232 18.86 20.10 -18.30
N ASP A 233 19.25 20.04 -17.03
CA ASP A 233 19.66 18.81 -16.35
C ASP A 233 18.49 17.89 -15.98
N GLU A 234 17.29 18.44 -15.76
CA GLU A 234 16.11 17.64 -15.40
C GLU A 234 15.44 17.02 -16.64
N GLU A 235 15.38 17.74 -17.75
CA GLU A 235 14.85 17.19 -19.02
C GLU A 235 15.74 16.05 -19.55
N GLU A 236 17.07 16.18 -19.44
CA GLU A 236 17.99 15.12 -19.86
C GLU A 236 17.91 13.86 -18.96
N LYS A 237 17.77 14.03 -17.64
CA LYS A 237 17.55 12.90 -16.70
C LYS A 237 16.25 12.17 -17.01
N LEU A 238 15.21 12.93 -17.34
CA LEU A 238 13.89 12.40 -17.62
C LEU A 238 13.87 11.59 -18.92
N ASP A 239 14.49 12.10 -19.99
CA ASP A 239 14.65 11.36 -21.26
C ASP A 239 15.47 10.07 -21.07
N LYS A 240 16.56 10.12 -20.28
CA LYS A 240 17.35 8.93 -19.92
C LYS A 240 16.50 7.88 -19.19
N LEU A 241 15.63 8.30 -18.27
CA LEU A 241 14.74 7.40 -17.55
C LEU A 241 13.71 6.74 -18.47
N VAL A 242 13.08 7.50 -19.36
CA VAL A 242 12.10 6.95 -20.31
C VAL A 242 12.75 5.97 -21.27
N LYS A 243 13.94 6.28 -21.77
CA LYS A 243 14.73 5.34 -22.59
C LYS A 243 15.03 4.04 -21.84
N ALA A 244 15.42 4.13 -20.57
CA ALA A 244 15.66 2.95 -19.74
C ALA A 244 14.38 2.12 -19.50
N GLN A 245 13.23 2.77 -19.26
CA GLN A 245 11.93 2.10 -19.12
C GLN A 245 11.52 1.36 -20.39
N ASN A 246 11.64 2.03 -21.54
CA ASN A 246 11.32 1.46 -22.84
C ASN A 246 12.26 0.29 -23.18
N GLN A 247 13.56 0.43 -22.91
CA GLN A 247 14.52 -0.65 -23.12
C GLN A 247 14.18 -1.86 -22.22
N PHE A 248 13.85 -1.63 -20.95
CA PHE A 248 13.44 -2.71 -20.06
C PHE A 248 12.19 -3.46 -20.55
N LEU A 249 11.20 -2.74 -21.08
CA LEU A 249 10.01 -3.36 -21.67
C LEU A 249 10.36 -4.24 -22.88
N LEU A 250 11.31 -3.81 -23.71
CA LEU A 250 11.80 -4.60 -24.85
C LEU A 250 12.55 -5.85 -24.38
N ASP A 251 13.48 -5.70 -23.42
CA ASP A 251 14.27 -6.79 -22.87
C ASP A 251 13.41 -7.84 -22.16
N LYS A 252 12.28 -7.41 -21.59
CA LYS A 252 11.30 -8.25 -20.90
C LYS A 252 10.07 -8.60 -21.71
N ALA A 253 10.04 -8.25 -23.00
CA ALA A 253 8.86 -8.44 -23.84
C ALA A 253 8.40 -9.91 -23.86
N ASP A 254 9.31 -10.86 -24.03
CA ASP A 254 8.94 -12.29 -24.11
C ASP A 254 8.34 -12.81 -22.79
N GLU A 255 8.95 -12.47 -21.65
CA GLU A 255 8.44 -12.81 -20.32
C GLU A 255 7.06 -12.14 -20.06
N LEU A 256 6.90 -10.89 -20.48
CA LEU A 256 5.67 -10.13 -20.27
C LEU A 256 4.53 -10.56 -21.20
N VAL A 257 4.82 -10.97 -22.43
CA VAL A 257 3.82 -11.38 -23.43
C VAL A 257 3.03 -12.59 -22.95
N GLU A 258 3.69 -13.54 -22.27
CA GLU A 258 3.04 -14.74 -21.73
C GLU A 258 2.20 -14.46 -20.47
N LEU A 259 2.57 -13.42 -19.70
CA LEU A 259 1.93 -13.10 -18.42
C LEU A 259 0.80 -12.07 -18.56
N LEU A 260 0.84 -11.24 -19.60
CA LEU A 260 -0.09 -10.15 -19.80
C LEU A 260 -1.46 -10.68 -20.25
N ASP A 261 -2.52 -10.26 -19.57
CA ASP A 261 -3.89 -10.53 -19.98
C ASP A 261 -4.60 -9.23 -20.38
N LEU A 262 -4.68 -8.96 -21.69
CA LEU A 262 -5.42 -7.83 -22.26
C LEU A 262 -6.91 -8.15 -22.42
N ASN A 263 -7.55 -8.63 -21.35
CA ASN A 263 -9.00 -8.80 -21.29
C ASN A 263 -9.75 -7.45 -21.28
N SER A 264 -11.07 -7.50 -21.37
CA SER A 264 -11.93 -6.31 -21.44
C SER A 264 -11.79 -5.39 -20.22
N THR A 265 -11.59 -5.94 -19.02
CA THR A 265 -11.37 -5.15 -17.79
C THR A 265 -10.03 -4.42 -17.85
N THR A 266 -8.97 -5.08 -18.29
CA THR A 266 -7.64 -4.47 -18.48
C THR A 266 -7.69 -3.37 -19.53
N ILE A 267 -8.29 -3.63 -20.68
CA ILE A 267 -8.44 -2.63 -21.76
C ILE A 267 -9.25 -1.42 -21.28
N ALA A 268 -10.38 -1.63 -20.60
CA ALA A 268 -11.19 -0.55 -20.04
C ALA A 268 -10.40 0.31 -19.04
N LYS A 269 -9.56 -0.32 -18.22
CA LYS A 269 -8.70 0.38 -17.27
C LYS A 269 -7.64 1.22 -17.98
N LEU A 270 -6.96 0.66 -18.97
CA LEU A 270 -5.93 1.36 -19.76
C LEU A 270 -6.52 2.55 -20.54
N LEU A 271 -7.74 2.41 -21.09
CA LEU A 271 -8.50 3.50 -21.69
C LEU A 271 -8.83 4.60 -20.68
N SER A 272 -9.34 4.22 -19.49
CA SER A 272 -9.73 5.19 -18.44
C SER A 272 -8.54 6.03 -17.96
N LYS A 273 -7.34 5.45 -18.01
CA LYS A 273 -6.08 6.09 -17.63
C LYS A 273 -5.35 6.74 -18.81
N LYS A 274 -5.96 6.74 -20.01
CA LYS A 274 -5.42 7.32 -21.25
C LYS A 274 -4.07 6.72 -21.69
N VAL A 275 -3.75 5.48 -21.28
CA VAL A 275 -2.55 4.76 -21.74
C VAL A 275 -2.74 4.29 -23.19
N ILE A 276 -3.96 3.92 -23.56
CA ILE A 276 -4.35 3.57 -24.92
C ILE A 276 -5.53 4.41 -25.37
N SER A 277 -5.65 4.62 -26.68
CA SER A 277 -6.78 5.28 -27.32
C SER A 277 -7.80 4.25 -27.83
N LYS A 278 -8.99 4.71 -28.25
CA LYS A 278 -9.97 3.83 -28.91
C LYS A 278 -9.43 3.25 -30.22
N THR A 279 -8.61 4.02 -30.95
CA THR A 279 -7.96 3.56 -32.18
C THR A 279 -6.99 2.43 -31.89
N ASP A 280 -6.21 2.53 -30.81
CA ASP A 280 -5.29 1.47 -30.37
C ASP A 280 -6.04 0.19 -30.02
N VAL A 281 -7.21 0.31 -29.36
CA VAL A 281 -8.06 -0.84 -29.04
C VAL A 281 -8.57 -1.52 -30.32
N SER A 282 -9.05 -0.76 -31.29
CA SER A 282 -9.47 -1.32 -32.59
C SER A 282 -8.31 -2.01 -33.33
N ALA A 283 -7.10 -1.44 -33.28
CA ALA A 283 -5.91 -2.07 -33.86
C ALA A 283 -5.52 -3.36 -33.13
N LEU A 284 -5.63 -3.39 -31.80
CA LEU A 284 -5.41 -4.60 -31.01
C LEU A 284 -6.45 -5.67 -31.32
N ASP A 285 -7.73 -5.33 -31.38
CA ASP A 285 -8.81 -6.29 -31.64
C ASP A 285 -8.76 -6.90 -33.05
N ALA A 286 -8.09 -6.24 -34.00
CA ALA A 286 -7.80 -6.81 -35.31
C ALA A 286 -6.73 -7.92 -35.28
N ILE A 287 -5.99 -8.08 -34.19
CA ILE A 287 -4.97 -9.13 -34.02
C ILE A 287 -5.63 -10.36 -33.38
N PRO A 288 -5.78 -11.48 -34.11
CA PRO A 288 -6.52 -12.66 -33.63
C PRO A 288 -5.76 -13.46 -32.56
N ASN A 289 -4.43 -13.41 -32.57
CA ASN A 289 -3.59 -14.14 -31.61
C ASN A 289 -3.31 -13.29 -30.37
N GLN A 290 -3.60 -13.82 -29.18
CA GLN A 290 -3.43 -13.08 -27.92
C GLN A 290 -1.95 -12.74 -27.61
N LEU A 291 -1.01 -13.64 -27.91
CA LEU A 291 0.42 -13.38 -27.68
C LEU A 291 0.93 -12.28 -28.61
N GLU A 292 0.53 -12.30 -29.89
CA GLU A 292 0.86 -11.24 -30.83
C GLU A 292 0.19 -9.91 -30.44
N LYS A 293 -1.05 -9.95 -29.95
CA LYS A 293 -1.75 -8.77 -29.41
C LYS A 293 -0.98 -8.16 -28.24
N ASN A 294 -0.58 -8.98 -27.27
CA ASN A 294 0.22 -8.55 -26.12
C ASN A 294 1.57 -7.96 -26.55
N ARG A 295 2.25 -8.61 -27.50
CA ARG A 295 3.55 -8.16 -28.02
C ARG A 295 3.41 -6.83 -28.75
N HIS A 296 2.37 -6.68 -29.57
CA HIS A 296 2.07 -5.44 -30.26
C HIS A 296 1.83 -4.30 -29.27
N PHE A 297 1.03 -4.54 -28.23
CA PHE A 297 0.80 -3.56 -27.17
C PHE A 297 2.09 -3.13 -26.46
N LEU A 298 2.92 -4.08 -26.01
CA LEU A 298 4.14 -3.79 -25.26
C LEU A 298 5.22 -3.08 -26.07
N VAL A 299 5.34 -3.39 -27.37
CA VAL A 299 6.44 -2.90 -28.22
C VAL A 299 6.04 -1.66 -29.02
N LYS A 300 4.78 -1.52 -29.42
CA LYS A 300 4.34 -0.45 -30.32
C LYS A 300 3.52 0.62 -29.62
N ILE A 301 2.64 0.23 -28.71
CA ILE A 301 1.69 1.16 -28.10
C ILE A 301 2.28 1.77 -26.83
N LEU A 302 2.73 0.93 -25.90
CA LEU A 302 3.16 1.36 -24.57
C LEU A 302 4.37 2.33 -24.57
N PRO A 303 5.40 2.18 -25.42
CA PRO A 303 6.56 3.08 -25.44
C PRO A 303 6.29 4.48 -26.02
N SER A 304 5.08 4.73 -26.53
CA SER A 304 4.79 5.90 -27.37
C SER A 304 4.70 7.23 -26.62
N LYS A 305 4.60 7.24 -25.28
CA LYS A 305 4.50 8.49 -24.51
C LYS A 305 5.20 8.43 -23.16
N HIS A 306 5.63 9.62 -22.74
CA HIS A 306 6.08 9.93 -21.40
C HIS A 306 5.00 9.52 -20.36
N ASP A 307 5.41 8.92 -19.24
CA ASP A 307 4.57 8.46 -18.10
C ASP A 307 3.73 7.18 -18.27
N TYR A 308 3.70 6.57 -19.45
CA TYR A 308 2.87 5.39 -19.66
C TYR A 308 3.32 4.18 -18.84
N PHE A 309 4.62 4.06 -18.52
CA PHE A 309 5.14 2.95 -17.73
C PHE A 309 4.55 2.89 -16.31
N THR A 310 4.55 4.01 -15.58
CA THR A 310 4.02 4.08 -14.21
C THR A 310 2.51 3.88 -14.19
N VAL A 311 1.80 4.48 -15.17
CA VAL A 311 0.35 4.34 -15.28
C VAL A 311 -0.02 2.91 -15.65
N PHE A 312 0.71 2.28 -16.57
CA PHE A 312 0.57 0.86 -16.92
C PHE A 312 0.82 -0.04 -15.72
N PHE A 313 1.92 0.18 -14.98
CA PHE A 313 2.23 -0.57 -13.76
C PHE A 313 1.09 -0.54 -12.75
N ASN A 314 0.51 0.65 -12.50
CA ASN A 314 -0.62 0.79 -11.60
C ASN A 314 -1.89 0.12 -12.16
N ALA A 315 -2.15 0.21 -13.46
CA ALA A 315 -3.25 -0.50 -14.09
C ALA A 315 -3.13 -2.02 -13.91
N MET A 316 -1.94 -2.58 -14.04
CA MET A 316 -1.68 -4.02 -13.80
C MET A 316 -1.88 -4.42 -12.33
N LYS A 317 -1.57 -3.53 -11.38
CA LYS A 317 -1.89 -3.76 -9.96
C LYS A 317 -3.39 -3.78 -9.73
N ASP A 318 -4.11 -2.80 -10.28
CA ASP A 318 -5.55 -2.66 -10.10
C ASP A 318 -6.32 -3.83 -10.74
N THR A 319 -5.81 -4.43 -11.81
CA THR A 319 -6.39 -5.60 -12.47
C THR A 319 -5.81 -6.92 -11.96
N ALA A 320 -5.07 -6.90 -10.85
CA ALA A 320 -4.51 -8.06 -10.18
C ALA A 320 -3.60 -8.95 -11.07
N GLN A 321 -2.92 -8.37 -12.07
CA GLN A 321 -1.95 -9.07 -12.91
C GLN A 321 -0.60 -9.22 -12.19
N SER A 322 -0.60 -10.01 -11.12
CA SER A 322 0.51 -10.14 -10.18
C SER A 322 1.82 -10.59 -10.84
N GLY A 323 1.76 -11.46 -11.86
CA GLY A 323 2.91 -11.89 -12.66
C GLY A 323 3.56 -10.72 -13.38
N VAL A 324 2.79 -9.95 -14.14
CA VAL A 324 3.26 -8.73 -14.84
C VAL A 324 3.86 -7.74 -13.84
N VAL A 325 3.15 -7.48 -12.73
CA VAL A 325 3.62 -6.58 -11.66
C VAL A 325 4.96 -7.05 -11.07
N ALA A 326 5.17 -8.36 -10.90
CA ALA A 326 6.42 -8.90 -10.38
C ALA A 326 7.60 -8.65 -11.33
N VAL A 327 7.39 -8.79 -12.64
CA VAL A 327 8.40 -8.48 -13.67
C VAL A 327 8.71 -6.98 -13.67
N LEU A 328 7.69 -6.13 -13.75
CA LEU A 328 7.86 -4.67 -13.77
C LEU A 328 8.51 -4.12 -12.48
N LYS A 329 8.24 -4.73 -11.33
CA LYS A 329 8.94 -4.40 -10.07
C LYS A 329 10.45 -4.59 -10.15
N LYS A 330 10.96 -5.47 -11.02
CA LYS A 330 12.41 -5.66 -11.20
C LYS A 330 13.05 -4.37 -11.72
N PHE A 331 12.43 -3.65 -12.65
CA PHE A 331 12.93 -2.36 -13.14
C PHE A 331 13.18 -1.36 -12.01
N TYR A 332 12.20 -1.18 -11.11
CA TYR A 332 12.31 -0.29 -9.95
C TYR A 332 13.36 -0.73 -8.91
N LYS A 333 13.87 -1.98 -9.00
CA LYS A 333 14.98 -2.44 -8.17
C LYS A 333 16.33 -2.13 -8.81
N THR A 334 16.44 -2.22 -10.14
CA THR A 334 17.69 -2.00 -10.90
C THR A 334 17.93 -0.53 -11.26
N ALA A 335 16.89 0.29 -11.37
CA ALA A 335 16.99 1.72 -11.61
C ALA A 335 17.38 2.54 -10.35
N LYS A 336 17.90 1.86 -9.31
CA LYS A 336 18.37 2.43 -8.04
C LYS A 336 19.88 2.33 -7.96
#